data_AF-A0A936VU70-F1
#
_entry.id   AF-A0A936VU70-F1
#
_cell.length_a   1.000
_cell.length_b   1.000
_cell.length_c   1.000
_cell.angle_alpha   90.00
_cell.angle_beta   90.00
_cell.angle_gamma   90.00
#
_symmetry.space_group_name_H-M   'P 1'
#
loop_
_entity.id
_entity.type
_entity.pdbx_description
1 polymer ?
#
loop_
_entity_poly.entity_id
_entity_poly.type
_entity_poly.pdbx_seq_one_letter_code
_entity_poly.pdbx_strand_id
1 'polypeptide(L)'
;MPDYTIKVYFNNVLQSDLLFGSQDINKIFDYKIWHNVTGNSCWGQIKIEDKFAPKMICSNDTVRCSSSLTPATLGFPIPSGLALRLAFNLLHHQFTWSTDGINAVG
;
A
#
# COMPACT_ATOMS: atom_id res chain seq x y z
N MET A 1 0.76 -22.92 -22.01
CA MET A 1 1.41 -22.63 -20.71
C MET A 1 1.75 -21.15 -20.71
N PRO A 2 1.77 -20.45 -19.56
CA PRO A 2 2.17 -19.05 -19.55
C PRO A 2 3.63 -18.92 -20.01
N ASP A 3 3.89 -17.95 -20.88
CA ASP A 3 5.24 -17.70 -21.41
C ASP A 3 6.17 -17.08 -20.35
N TYR A 4 5.60 -16.58 -19.25
CA TYR A 4 6.32 -15.98 -18.14
C TYR A 4 6.01 -16.64 -16.80
N THR A 5 7.02 -16.73 -15.95
CA THR A 5 6.90 -17.16 -14.54
C THR A 5 7.35 -16.03 -13.63
N ILE A 6 6.54 -15.67 -12.62
CA ILE A 6 6.88 -14.65 -11.63
C ILE A 6 6.99 -15.32 -10.26
N LYS A 7 8.06 -15.03 -9.52
CA LYS A 7 8.21 -15.41 -8.11
C LYS A 7 8.59 -14.19 -7.29
N VAL A 8 7.96 -14.07 -6.12
CA VAL A 8 8.24 -13.01 -5.16
C VAL A 8 8.78 -13.64 -3.88
N TYR A 9 9.74 -12.98 -3.26
CA TYR A 9 10.46 -13.45 -2.10
C TYR A 9 10.46 -12.37 -1.01
N PHE A 10 10.33 -12.81 0.23
CA PHE A 10 10.56 -11.99 1.42
C PHE A 10 11.61 -12.66 2.28
N ASN A 11 12.74 -11.99 2.54
CA ASN A 11 13.86 -12.56 3.30
C ASN A 11 14.29 -13.95 2.77
N ASN A 12 14.40 -14.10 1.45
CA ASN A 12 14.69 -15.36 0.75
C ASN A 12 13.62 -16.48 0.87
N VAL A 13 12.45 -16.19 1.43
CA VAL A 13 11.31 -17.12 1.49
C VAL A 13 10.35 -16.83 0.35
N LEU A 14 9.93 -17.85 -0.40
CA LEU A 14 8.96 -17.72 -1.49
C LEU A 14 7.58 -17.33 -0.94
N GLN A 15 7.03 -16.23 -1.45
CA GLN A 15 5.66 -15.82 -1.20
C GLN A 15 4.74 -16.50 -2.23
N SER A 16 4.12 -17.62 -1.85
CA SER A 16 3.22 -18.37 -2.74
C SER A 16 1.94 -17.59 -3.05
N ASP A 17 1.43 -16.91 -2.03
CA ASP A 17 0.18 -16.18 -2.08
C ASP A 17 0.55 -14.71 -2.25
N LEU A 18 0.46 -14.21 -3.49
CA LEU A 18 0.76 -12.82 -3.86
C LEU A 18 -0.31 -11.84 -3.33
N LEU A 19 -0.63 -11.96 -2.05
CA LEU A 19 -1.60 -11.17 -1.31
C LEU A 19 -0.82 -10.33 -0.30
N PHE A 20 -0.78 -9.02 -0.52
CA PHE A 20 -0.15 -8.07 0.38
C PHE A 20 -1.20 -7.41 1.27
N GLY A 21 -0.91 -7.33 2.56
CA GLY A 21 -1.77 -6.69 3.55
C GLY A 21 -1.13 -5.48 4.22
N SER A 22 -1.83 -4.92 5.20
CA SER A 22 -1.31 -3.81 6.01
C SER A 22 -0.01 -4.16 6.76
N GLN A 23 0.18 -5.44 7.08
CA GLN A 23 1.39 -5.94 7.73
C GLN A 23 2.63 -5.84 6.84
N ASP A 24 2.45 -5.66 5.53
CA ASP A 24 3.54 -5.65 4.56
C ASP A 24 3.97 -4.24 4.16
N ILE A 25 3.27 -3.22 4.65
CA ILE A 25 3.62 -1.82 4.44
C ILE A 25 5.04 -1.56 4.94
N ASN A 26 5.82 -0.82 4.15
CA ASN A 26 7.24 -0.51 4.33
C ASN A 26 8.20 -1.70 4.22
N LYS A 27 7.72 -2.91 3.91
CA LYS A 27 8.61 -4.02 3.57
C LYS A 27 9.05 -3.94 2.11
N ILE A 28 10.21 -4.51 1.85
CA ILE A 28 10.78 -4.67 0.52
C ILE A 28 10.80 -6.16 0.19
N PHE A 29 10.25 -6.52 -0.97
CA PHE A 29 10.20 -7.87 -1.50
C PHE A 29 11.05 -7.97 -2.75
N ASP A 30 11.82 -9.03 -2.90
CA ASP A 30 12.56 -9.29 -4.14
C ASP A 30 11.64 -10.04 -5.10
N TYR A 31 11.61 -9.65 -6.37
CA TYR A 31 10.88 -10.39 -7.40
C TYR A 31 11.82 -10.84 -8.51
N LYS A 32 11.45 -11.94 -9.15
CA LYS A 32 12.11 -12.44 -10.34
C LYS A 32 11.09 -12.93 -11.35
N ILE A 33 11.28 -12.51 -12.59
CA ILE A 33 10.45 -12.85 -13.74
C ILE A 33 11.32 -13.64 -14.72
N TRP A 34 10.82 -14.77 -15.19
CA TRP A 34 11.46 -15.59 -16.21
C TRP A 34 10.60 -15.64 -17.46
N HIS A 35 11.19 -15.44 -18.63
CA HIS A 35 10.58 -15.78 -19.89
C HIS A 35 10.92 -17.24 -20.21
N ASN A 36 9.91 -18.10 -20.14
CA ASN A 36 10.05 -19.56 -20.23
C ASN A 36 10.55 -20.02 -21.60
N VAL A 37 10.31 -19.24 -22.66
CA VAL A 37 10.71 -19.58 -24.03
C VAL A 37 12.18 -19.25 -24.30
N THR A 38 12.66 -18.07 -23.88
CA THR A 38 14.05 -17.65 -24.16
C THR A 38 15.02 -17.92 -23.02
N GLY A 39 14.53 -18.25 -21.82
CA GLY A 39 15.36 -18.43 -20.62
C GLY A 39 15.83 -17.13 -19.97
N ASN A 40 15.51 -15.97 -20.54
CA ASN A 40 15.88 -14.68 -19.97
C ASN A 40 15.17 -14.44 -18.64
N SER A 41 15.84 -13.77 -17.72
CA SER A 41 15.24 -13.41 -16.43
C SER A 41 15.56 -11.98 -16.02
N CYS A 42 14.56 -11.29 -15.48
CA CYS A 42 14.69 -9.97 -14.86
C CYS A 42 14.42 -10.09 -13.36
N TRP A 43 15.05 -9.25 -12.56
CA TRP A 43 14.87 -9.21 -11.10
C TRP A 43 14.82 -7.77 -10.62
N GLY A 44 14.24 -7.56 -9.45
CA GLY A 44 14.13 -6.23 -8.85
C GLY A 44 13.50 -6.29 -7.47
N GLN A 45 13.18 -5.10 -6.93
CA GLN A 45 12.61 -4.95 -5.61
C GLN A 45 11.25 -4.24 -5.66
N ILE A 46 10.32 -4.70 -4.84
CA ILE A 46 8.98 -4.13 -4.65
C ILE A 46 8.93 -3.57 -3.24
N LYS A 47 8.76 -2.25 -3.10
CA LYS A 47 8.45 -1.62 -1.81
C LYS A 47 6.95 -1.47 -1.69
N ILE A 48 6.35 -2.08 -0.66
CA ILE A 48 4.92 -1.92 -0.40
C ILE A 48 4.70 -0.64 0.39
N GLU A 49 3.84 0.23 -0.12
CA GLU A 49 3.50 1.51 0.51
C GLU A 49 1.98 1.67 0.57
N ASP A 50 1.50 2.23 1.68
CA ASP A 50 0.14 2.76 1.75
C ASP A 50 0.16 4.23 1.38
N LYS A 51 -0.37 4.56 0.20
CA LYS A 51 -0.48 5.94 -0.30
C LYS A 51 -1.89 6.50 -0.17
N PHE A 52 -2.81 5.80 0.48
CA PHE A 52 -4.17 6.29 0.64
C PHE A 52 -4.21 7.37 1.72
N ALA A 53 -4.46 8.61 1.29
CA ALA A 53 -4.80 9.67 2.22
C ALA A 53 -6.06 9.26 3.02
N PRO A 54 -6.07 9.40 4.35
CA PRO A 54 -7.25 9.06 5.13
C PRO A 54 -8.41 9.96 4.70
N LYS A 55 -9.57 9.37 4.41
CA LYS A 55 -10.80 10.17 4.24
C LYS A 55 -11.15 10.77 5.59
N MET A 56 -11.12 12.10 5.70
CA MET A 56 -11.48 12.81 6.93
C MET A 56 -12.98 12.98 7.01
N ILE A 57 -13.58 12.69 8.17
CA ILE A 57 -14.97 13.01 8.44
C ILE A 57 -15.00 14.41 9.02
N CYS A 58 -15.58 15.36 8.29
CA CYS A 58 -15.78 16.72 8.76
C CYS A 58 -17.25 16.91 9.17
N SER A 59 -17.47 17.46 10.37
CA SER A 59 -18.77 17.96 10.81
C SER A 59 -18.71 19.49 10.89
N ASN A 60 -19.85 20.16 10.71
CA ASN A 60 -19.94 21.58 11.02
C ASN A 60 -19.69 21.78 12.51
N ASP A 61 -18.86 22.77 12.84
CA ASP A 61 -18.60 23.19 14.21
C ASP A 61 -18.92 24.68 14.38
N THR A 62 -19.33 25.08 15.58
CA THR A 62 -19.65 26.46 15.92
C THR A 62 -18.62 26.98 16.90
N VAL A 63 -17.81 27.91 16.43
CA VAL A 63 -16.70 28.49 17.19
C VAL A 63 -16.96 29.97 17.43
N ARG A 64 -16.45 30.49 18.54
CA ARG A 64 -16.50 31.94 18.80
C ARG A 64 -15.56 32.64 17.82
N CYS A 65 -15.97 33.79 17.29
CA CYS A 65 -15.17 34.56 16.34
C CYS A 65 -13.79 34.97 16.87
N SER A 66 -13.64 35.10 18.20
CA SER A 66 -12.37 35.42 18.85
C SER A 66 -11.50 34.21 19.21
N SER A 67 -11.97 33.00 18.92
CA SER A 67 -11.22 31.77 19.19
C SER A 67 -10.31 31.39 18.02
N SER A 68 -9.22 30.71 18.34
CA SER A 68 -8.31 30.15 17.34
C SER A 68 -9.00 29.06 16.53
N LEU A 69 -8.78 29.07 15.20
CA LEU A 69 -9.27 28.04 14.27
C LEU A 69 -8.26 26.90 14.04
N THR A 70 -7.16 26.87 14.79
CA THR A 70 -6.17 25.80 14.64
C THR A 70 -6.74 24.46 15.11
N PRO A 71 -6.36 23.33 14.47
CA PRO A 71 -6.77 22.00 14.92
C PRO A 71 -6.35 21.70 16.36
N ALA A 72 -5.30 22.36 16.86
CA ALA A 72 -4.90 22.26 18.27
C ALA A 72 -5.96 22.81 19.24
N THR A 73 -6.79 23.76 18.80
CA THR A 73 -7.87 24.36 19.58
C THR A 73 -9.23 23.73 19.26
N LEU A 74 -9.47 23.36 18.00
CA LEU A 74 -10.75 22.81 17.54
C LEU A 74 -10.84 21.28 17.61
N GLY A 75 -9.70 20.59 17.74
CA GLY A 75 -9.59 19.15 17.55
C GLY A 75 -9.11 18.79 16.15
N PHE A 76 -8.41 17.65 16.05
CA PHE A 76 -7.98 17.11 14.77
C PHE A 76 -9.11 16.33 14.10
N PRO A 77 -9.25 16.44 12.77
CA PRO A 77 -10.24 15.66 12.04
C PRO A 77 -9.97 14.17 12.21
N ILE A 78 -11.03 13.41 12.50
CA ILE A 78 -10.92 11.97 12.73
C ILE A 78 -10.83 11.27 11.37
N PRO A 79 -9.81 10.43 11.13
CA PRO A 79 -9.80 9.56 9.97
C PRO A 79 -11.03 8.65 10.00
N SER A 80 -11.72 8.52 8.87
CA SER A 80 -12.87 7.62 8.70
C SER A 80 -12.58 6.18 9.12
N GLY A 81 -11.34 5.70 8.92
CA GLY A 81 -10.91 4.37 9.38
C GLY A 81 -10.75 4.23 10.90
N LEU A 82 -10.63 5.34 11.63
CA LEU A 82 -10.51 5.34 13.10
C LEU A 82 -11.87 5.44 13.79
N ALA A 83 -12.85 6.10 13.14
CA ALA A 83 -14.24 6.14 13.58
C ALA A 83 -14.91 4.75 13.55
N LEU A 84 -14.38 3.83 12.74
CA LEU A 84 -14.85 2.45 12.57
C LEU A 84 -14.19 1.46 13.56
N ARG A 85 -13.95 1.86 14.82
CA ARG A 85 -13.54 0.91 15.89
C ARG A 85 -14.70 0.41 16.75
N LEU A 86 -15.94 0.85 16.47
CA LEU A 86 -17.15 0.37 17.14
C LEU A 86 -18.08 -0.48 16.25
N ALA A 87 -17.75 -0.71 14.96
CA ALA A 87 -18.54 -1.57 14.08
C ALA A 87 -17.68 -2.29 13.03
N PHE A 88 -17.35 -3.55 13.31
CA PHE A 88 -16.99 -4.68 12.43
C PHE A 88 -16.32 -4.48 11.05
N ASN A 89 -15.18 -5.17 10.92
CA ASN A 89 -14.70 -6.05 9.82
C ASN A 89 -14.87 -5.68 8.33
N LEU A 90 -13.72 -5.76 7.64
CA LEU A 90 -13.49 -6.06 6.22
C LEU A 90 -13.99 -5.05 5.16
N LEU A 91 -13.03 -4.38 4.54
CA LEU A 91 -12.80 -4.28 3.08
C LEU A 91 -12.15 -2.92 2.79
N HIS A 92 -10.99 -2.93 2.13
CA HIS A 92 -10.72 -2.14 0.92
C HIS A 92 -9.33 -2.51 0.39
N HIS A 93 -9.28 -3.59 -0.39
CA HIS A 93 -8.26 -3.80 -1.42
C HIS A 93 -8.56 -2.89 -2.60
N GLN A 94 -7.61 -2.05 -3.02
CA GLN A 94 -7.40 -1.66 -4.42
C GLN A 94 -5.91 -1.23 -4.53
N PHE A 95 -5.09 -1.97 -5.26
CA PHE A 95 -3.67 -1.65 -5.48
C PHE A 95 -3.50 -0.93 -6.83
N THR A 96 -2.89 0.26 -6.83
CA THR A 96 -2.35 0.89 -8.05
C THR A 96 -0.83 0.74 -8.06
N TRP A 97 -0.31 0.03 -9.06
CA TRP A 97 1.12 -0.23 -9.24
C TRP A 97 1.81 0.99 -9.88
N SER A 98 2.92 1.44 -9.29
CA SER A 98 3.89 2.38 -9.90
C SER A 98 5.15 1.58 -10.22
N THR A 99 5.58 1.62 -11.47
CA THR A 99 6.76 0.89 -11.96
C THR A 99 7.91 1.87 -12.19
N ASP A 100 8.79 2.01 -11.20
CA ASP A 100 10.11 2.62 -11.40
C ASP A 100 11.18 1.52 -11.35
N GLY A 101 11.87 1.31 -12.48
CA GLY A 101 13.14 0.57 -12.54
C GLY A 101 13.11 -0.79 -13.25
N ILE A 102 13.13 -0.78 -14.59
CA ILE A 102 13.57 -1.94 -15.40
C ILE A 102 15.02 -1.68 -15.81
N ASN A 103 15.98 -2.36 -15.18
CA ASN A 103 17.33 -2.49 -15.73
C ASN A 103 17.49 -3.94 -16.23
N ALA A 104 17.38 -4.12 -17.54
CA ALA A 104 17.72 -5.38 -18.19
C ALA A 104 19.25 -5.48 -18.31
N VAL A 105 19.83 -6.60 -17.89
CA VAL A 105 21.23 -6.93 -18.18
C VAL A 105 21.20 -8.11 -19.15
N GLY A 106 21.78 -7.90 -20.33
CA GLY A 106 22.05 -8.93 -21.35
C GLY A 106 23.46 -9.46 -21.24
#